data_AF-A0A163MUQ0-F1
#
_entry.id   AF-A0A163MUQ0-F1
#
_cell.length_a   1.000
_cell.length_b   1.000
_cell.length_c   1.000
_cell.angle_alpha   90.00
_cell.angle_beta   90.00
_cell.angle_gamma   90.00
#
_symmetry.space_group_name_H-M   'P 1'
#
loop_
_entity.id
_entity.type
_entity.pdbx_description
1 polymer ?
#
loop_
_entity_poly.entity_id
_entity_poly.type
_entity_poly.pdbx_seq_one_letter_code
_entity_poly.pdbx_strand_id
1 'polypeptide(L)'
;MTRNNQLAPINTKEFENYFSEKELEVVVNSIAKGATNEELALFIQICKQNNLNPFKNHIYFIKYGNQMSIQVSVEGIQYLAQQRDDYKGVTVQLIHENDDFEIIVDSETQELKIEKHSIKIPRGKVAAAYAIAKREGYPDKVVVIEAEEVEHLRTKSGSQWKTYYNDMFKKHALKRALKLQFGIDVDDATGAQEDNVDPYTPRERKDITPEDLDHEGGQGDESEDIKKAWDEIDDKVKASSLSKKDVTDLVKSNFNQKPADLNLSQVTGLSRLVDLKIQEAKKADAIEMEFNFDEDQLD
;
A
#
# COMPACT_ATOMS: atom_id res chain seq x y z
N MET A 1 -21.10 33.72 11.62
CA MET A 1 -21.11 34.16 10.21
C MET A 1 -20.71 32.97 9.35
N THR A 2 -21.68 32.36 8.68
CA THR A 2 -21.48 31.21 7.79
C THR A 2 -20.79 31.72 6.52
N ARG A 3 -19.50 31.41 6.32
CA ARG A 3 -18.84 31.68 5.04
C ARG A 3 -19.44 30.73 4.01
N ASN A 4 -20.30 31.27 3.14
CA ASN A 4 -20.69 30.59 1.91
C ASN A 4 -19.42 30.39 1.07
N ASN A 5 -18.89 29.17 1.05
CA ASN A 5 -17.94 28.73 0.02
C ASN A 5 -18.71 28.55 -1.31
N GLN A 6 -19.13 29.65 -1.93
CA GLN A 6 -19.48 29.61 -3.34
C GLN A 6 -18.17 29.46 -4.11
N LEU A 7 -17.92 28.23 -4.57
CA LEU A 7 -16.88 27.94 -5.55
C LEU A 7 -17.05 28.90 -6.73
N ALA A 8 -15.95 29.50 -7.20
CA ALA A 8 -15.96 30.36 -8.37
C ALA A 8 -16.62 29.62 -9.56
N PRO A 9 -17.33 30.34 -10.46
CA PRO A 9 -17.90 29.71 -11.63
C PRO A 9 -16.81 29.00 -12.44
N ILE A 10 -17.11 27.77 -12.86
CA ILE A 10 -16.18 26.93 -13.62
C ILE A 10 -16.02 27.47 -15.03
N ASN A 11 -14.78 27.77 -15.43
CA ASN A 11 -14.46 28.23 -16.78
C ASN A 11 -14.36 27.04 -17.75
N THR A 12 -15.47 26.71 -18.41
CA THR A 12 -15.56 25.59 -19.36
C THR A 12 -14.99 25.91 -20.74
N LYS A 13 -14.76 27.19 -21.08
CA LYS A 13 -14.33 27.63 -22.42
C LYS A 13 -12.99 27.08 -22.87
N GLU A 14 -12.12 26.71 -21.92
CA GLU A 14 -10.79 26.16 -22.21
C GLU A 14 -10.82 24.71 -22.75
N PHE A 15 -11.98 24.03 -22.68
CA PHE A 15 -12.09 22.59 -22.96
C PHE A 15 -13.04 22.22 -24.12
N GLU A 16 -13.61 23.22 -24.81
CA GLU A 16 -14.62 23.04 -25.88
C GLU A 16 -14.15 22.16 -27.06
N ASN A 17 -12.83 21.97 -27.21
CA ASN A 17 -12.24 21.14 -28.26
C ASN A 17 -12.18 19.63 -27.93
N TYR A 18 -12.45 19.22 -26.68
CA TYR A 18 -12.44 17.81 -26.27
C TYR A 18 -13.82 17.31 -25.86
N PHE A 19 -14.62 18.16 -25.22
CA PHE A 19 -16.02 17.90 -24.91
C PHE A 19 -16.87 19.06 -25.43
N SER A 20 -18.08 18.74 -25.90
CA SER A 20 -19.08 19.79 -26.17
C SER A 20 -19.49 20.51 -24.90
N GLU A 21 -20.05 21.72 -25.03
CA GLU A 21 -20.52 22.52 -23.88
C GLU A 21 -21.48 21.73 -22.98
N LYS A 22 -22.41 20.97 -23.57
CA LYS A 22 -23.33 20.09 -22.83
C LYS A 22 -22.61 18.94 -22.12
N GLU A 23 -21.61 18.34 -22.75
CA GLU A 23 -20.82 17.28 -22.10
C GLU A 23 -20.01 17.85 -20.94
N LEU A 24 -19.43 19.05 -21.08
CA LEU A 24 -18.73 19.72 -19.99
C LEU A 24 -19.64 19.99 -18.80
N GLU A 25 -20.88 20.44 -19.03
CA GLU A 25 -21.87 20.59 -17.96
C GLU A 25 -22.15 19.26 -17.25
N VAL A 26 -22.26 18.15 -18.00
CA VAL A 26 -22.45 16.82 -17.39
C VAL A 26 -21.22 16.39 -16.60
N VAL A 27 -20.01 16.64 -17.12
CA VAL A 27 -18.76 16.36 -16.41
C VAL A 27 -18.75 17.10 -15.08
N VAL A 28 -19.01 18.41 -15.08
CA VAL A 28 -19.01 19.24 -13.87
C VAL A 28 -20.07 18.81 -12.87
N ASN A 29 -21.30 18.59 -13.33
CA ASN A 29 -22.43 18.35 -12.44
C ASN A 29 -22.52 16.91 -11.91
N SER A 30 -22.00 15.94 -12.66
CA SER A 30 -22.18 14.51 -12.37
C SER A 30 -20.89 13.74 -12.16
N ILE A 31 -19.86 13.96 -12.97
CA ILE A 31 -18.64 13.13 -12.96
C ILE A 31 -17.58 13.69 -12.01
N ALA A 32 -17.27 14.98 -12.15
CA ALA A 32 -16.28 15.71 -11.37
C ALA A 32 -16.97 16.65 -10.38
N LYS A 33 -18.01 16.16 -9.71
CA LYS A 33 -18.85 16.96 -8.82
C LYS A 33 -18.02 17.55 -7.66
N GLY A 34 -18.07 18.87 -7.52
CA GLY A 34 -17.34 19.59 -6.46
C GLY A 34 -15.87 19.87 -6.79
N ALA A 35 -15.44 19.65 -8.03
CA ALA A 35 -14.13 20.07 -8.51
C ALA A 35 -13.99 21.60 -8.53
N THR A 36 -12.79 22.11 -8.21
CA THR A 36 -12.40 23.50 -8.54
C THR A 36 -12.05 23.61 -10.03
N ASN A 37 -11.84 24.84 -10.51
CA ASN A 37 -11.47 25.08 -11.91
C ASN A 37 -10.14 24.39 -12.25
N GLU A 38 -9.17 24.45 -11.33
CA GLU A 38 -7.84 23.86 -11.49
C GLU A 38 -7.90 22.33 -11.45
N GLU A 39 -8.70 21.75 -10.55
CA GLU A 39 -8.88 20.30 -10.46
C GLU A 39 -9.60 19.74 -11.69
N LEU A 40 -10.63 20.44 -12.17
CA LEU A 40 -11.33 20.07 -13.39
C LEU A 40 -10.40 20.18 -14.60
N ALA A 41 -9.60 21.25 -14.68
CA ALA A 41 -8.62 21.42 -15.74
C ALA A 41 -7.60 20.27 -15.75
N LEU A 42 -7.07 19.90 -14.59
CA LEU A 42 -6.18 18.76 -14.44
C LEU A 42 -6.85 17.45 -14.88
N PHE A 43 -8.09 17.21 -14.45
CA PHE A 43 -8.83 16.01 -14.83
C PHE A 43 -9.05 15.90 -16.34
N ILE A 44 -9.51 16.97 -16.98
CA ILE A 44 -9.72 17.00 -18.43
C ILE A 44 -8.40 16.88 -19.19
N GLN A 45 -7.33 17.51 -18.72
CA GLN A 45 -5.98 17.38 -19.29
C GLN A 45 -5.52 15.92 -19.29
N ILE A 46 -5.67 15.21 -18.17
CA ILE A 46 -5.32 13.78 -18.06
C ILE A 46 -6.19 12.93 -18.99
N CYS A 47 -7.50 13.19 -19.07
CA CYS A 47 -8.40 12.51 -19.99
C CYS A 47 -7.94 12.68 -21.45
N LYS A 48 -7.64 13.91 -21.84
CA LYS A 48 -7.22 14.25 -23.20
C LYS A 48 -5.86 13.67 -23.56
N GLN A 49 -4.86 13.80 -22.69
CA GLN A 49 -3.50 13.31 -22.94
C GLN A 49 -3.45 11.79 -23.11
N ASN A 50 -4.26 11.08 -22.34
CA ASN A 50 -4.28 9.61 -22.35
C ASN A 50 -5.41 9.01 -23.19
N ASN A 51 -6.20 9.84 -23.88
CA ASN A 51 -7.37 9.42 -24.64
C ASN A 51 -8.38 8.59 -23.81
N LEU A 52 -8.56 8.95 -22.54
CA LEU A 52 -9.47 8.29 -21.60
C LEU A 52 -10.80 9.03 -21.56
N ASN A 53 -11.91 8.28 -21.62
CA ASN A 53 -13.25 8.85 -21.63
C ASN A 53 -13.97 8.59 -20.29
N PRO A 54 -14.28 9.63 -19.51
CA PRO A 54 -14.95 9.47 -18.22
C PRO A 54 -16.41 9.00 -18.34
N PHE A 55 -17.10 9.28 -19.45
CA PHE A 55 -18.46 8.77 -19.70
C PHE A 55 -18.50 7.26 -19.94
N LYS A 56 -17.37 6.68 -20.33
CA LYS A 56 -17.20 5.23 -20.52
C LYS A 56 -16.59 4.54 -19.31
N ASN A 57 -16.54 5.22 -18.16
CA ASN A 57 -15.94 4.70 -16.94
C ASN A 57 -14.44 4.35 -17.09
N HIS A 58 -13.72 4.97 -18.03
CA HIS A 58 -12.28 4.71 -18.19
C HIS A 58 -11.46 5.38 -17.09
N ILE A 59 -11.97 6.46 -16.51
CA ILE A 59 -11.30 7.28 -15.51
C ILE A 59 -12.33 7.94 -14.61
N TYR A 60 -12.02 8.05 -13.33
CA TYR A 60 -12.89 8.61 -12.31
C TYR A 60 -12.25 9.81 -11.63
N PHE A 61 -13.06 10.82 -11.38
CA PHE A 61 -12.72 11.92 -10.48
C PHE A 61 -13.42 11.68 -9.14
N ILE A 62 -12.66 11.64 -8.05
CA ILE A 62 -13.16 11.35 -6.72
C ILE A 62 -12.75 12.48 -5.79
N LYS A 63 -13.71 13.09 -5.10
CA LYS A 63 -13.46 14.19 -4.15
C LYS A 63 -13.86 13.78 -2.74
N TYR A 64 -12.90 13.79 -1.82
CA TYR A 64 -13.09 13.55 -0.39
C TYR A 64 -12.83 14.86 0.38
N GLY A 65 -13.89 15.61 0.67
CA GLY A 65 -13.76 16.93 1.29
C GLY A 65 -12.93 17.87 0.40
N ASN A 66 -11.75 18.24 0.88
CA ASN A 66 -10.82 19.11 0.15
C ASN A 66 -9.78 18.35 -0.69
N GLN A 67 -9.68 17.03 -0.54
CA GLN A 67 -8.74 16.21 -1.31
C GLN A 67 -9.44 15.65 -2.55
N MET A 68 -8.73 15.65 -3.68
CA MET A 68 -9.18 15.00 -4.92
C MET A 68 -8.28 13.81 -5.25
N SER A 69 -8.83 12.81 -5.92
CA SER A 69 -8.09 11.69 -6.51
C SER A 69 -8.66 11.40 -7.90
N ILE A 70 -7.77 11.27 -8.87
CA ILE A 70 -8.10 10.81 -10.23
C ILE A 70 -7.60 9.38 -10.33
N GLN A 71 -8.50 8.47 -10.68
CA GLN A 71 -8.18 7.04 -10.75
C GLN A 71 -8.55 6.51 -12.12
N VAL A 72 -7.60 5.86 -12.79
CA VAL A 72 -7.86 5.15 -14.04
C VAL A 72 -8.43 3.79 -13.70
N SER A 73 -9.58 3.48 -14.30
CA SER A 73 -10.24 2.19 -14.08
C SER A 73 -9.47 1.07 -14.78
N VAL A 74 -9.76 -0.17 -14.38
CA VAL A 74 -9.19 -1.33 -15.05
C VAL A 74 -9.70 -1.42 -16.49
N GLU A 75 -10.95 -1.05 -16.71
CA GLU A 75 -11.58 -0.93 -18.01
C GLU A 75 -10.89 0.12 -18.89
N GLY A 76 -10.45 1.24 -18.31
CA GLY A 76 -9.66 2.27 -19.00
C GLY A 76 -8.29 1.75 -19.43
N ILE A 77 -7.57 1.08 -18.53
CA ILE A 77 -6.27 0.45 -18.85
C ILE A 77 -6.44 -0.64 -19.92
N GLN A 78 -7.49 -1.46 -19.84
CA GLN A 78 -7.80 -2.47 -20.84
C GLN A 78 -8.15 -1.84 -22.20
N TYR A 79 -8.93 -0.77 -22.21
CA TYR A 79 -9.23 -0.02 -23.43
C TYR A 79 -7.94 0.46 -24.11
N LEU A 80 -7.02 1.08 -23.35
CA LEU A 80 -5.74 1.55 -23.90
C LEU A 80 -4.90 0.41 -24.46
N ALA A 81 -4.84 -0.73 -23.78
CA ALA A 81 -4.14 -1.91 -24.27
C ALA A 81 -4.77 -2.43 -25.58
N GLN A 82 -6.10 -2.48 -25.66
CA GLN A 82 -6.85 -2.97 -26.82
C GLN A 82 -6.75 -2.06 -28.06
N GLN A 83 -6.36 -0.79 -27.91
CA GLN A 83 -6.13 0.10 -29.06
C GLN A 83 -4.84 -0.21 -29.81
N ARG A 84 -3.95 -1.04 -29.25
CA ARG A 84 -2.67 -1.36 -29.87
C ARG A 84 -2.81 -2.52 -30.86
N ASP A 85 -2.20 -2.39 -32.03
CA ASP A 85 -2.21 -3.43 -33.07
C ASP A 85 -1.50 -4.73 -32.62
N ASP A 86 -0.60 -4.63 -31.64
CA ASP A 86 0.15 -5.76 -31.10
C ASP A 86 -0.53 -6.43 -29.89
N TYR A 87 -1.76 -6.06 -29.53
CA TYR A 87 -2.51 -6.67 -28.44
C TYR A 87 -2.94 -8.12 -28.77
N LYS A 88 -2.62 -9.07 -27.87
CA LYS A 88 -2.98 -10.50 -28.04
C LYS A 88 -3.90 -11.06 -26.98
N GLY A 89 -4.47 -10.20 -26.15
CA GLY A 89 -5.38 -10.62 -25.09
C GLY A 89 -4.77 -10.53 -23.71
N VAL A 90 -5.65 -10.68 -22.73
CA VAL A 90 -5.30 -10.76 -21.33
C VAL A 90 -6.24 -11.76 -20.65
N THR A 91 -5.69 -12.56 -19.75
CA THR A 91 -6.45 -13.56 -18.99
C THR A 91 -6.19 -13.32 -17.51
N VAL A 92 -7.21 -13.47 -16.68
CA VAL A 92 -7.10 -13.39 -15.22
C VAL A 92 -7.87 -14.53 -14.58
N GLN A 93 -7.29 -15.15 -13.55
CA GLN A 93 -7.94 -16.20 -12.77
C GLN A 93 -7.58 -16.08 -11.29
N LEU A 94 -8.50 -16.56 -10.45
CA LEU A 94 -8.25 -16.76 -9.03
C LEU A 94 -7.70 -18.16 -8.82
N ILE A 95 -6.80 -18.28 -7.85
CA ILE A 95 -6.26 -19.52 -7.31
C ILE A 95 -6.86 -19.68 -5.92
N HIS A 96 -7.37 -20.87 -5.63
CA HIS A 96 -7.95 -21.20 -4.33
C HIS A 96 -7.14 -22.31 -3.66
N GLU A 97 -7.33 -22.45 -2.34
CA GLU A 97 -6.58 -23.38 -1.48
C GLU A 97 -6.54 -24.82 -2.01
N ASN A 98 -7.62 -25.29 -2.67
CA ASN A 98 -7.70 -26.67 -3.14
C ASN A 98 -7.29 -26.84 -4.62
N ASP A 99 -6.95 -25.78 -5.33
CA ASP A 99 -6.52 -25.86 -6.74
C ASP A 99 -5.10 -26.43 -6.83
N ASP A 100 -4.80 -27.19 -7.88
CA ASP A 100 -3.41 -27.57 -8.19
C ASP A 100 -2.80 -26.49 -9.08
N PHE A 101 -1.90 -25.70 -8.52
CA PHE A 101 -1.28 -24.57 -9.21
C PHE A 101 0.25 -24.68 -9.19
N GLU A 102 0.88 -24.50 -10.35
CA GLU A 102 2.33 -24.52 -10.51
C GLU A 102 2.76 -23.38 -11.46
N ILE A 103 3.75 -22.62 -10.99
CA ILE A 103 4.37 -21.53 -11.73
C ILE A 103 5.87 -21.78 -11.81
N ILE A 104 6.44 -21.50 -12.98
CA ILE A 104 7.86 -21.64 -13.22
C ILE A 104 8.43 -20.30 -13.69
N VAL A 105 9.75 -20.16 -13.59
CA VAL A 105 10.49 -19.12 -14.28
C VAL A 105 10.99 -19.73 -15.59
N ASP A 106 10.63 -19.13 -16.71
CA ASP A 106 11.07 -19.56 -18.02
C ASP A 106 12.58 -19.33 -18.16
N SER A 107 13.32 -20.38 -18.51
CA SER A 107 14.79 -20.31 -18.51
C SER A 107 15.37 -19.38 -19.57
N GLU A 108 14.65 -19.15 -20.68
CA GLU A 108 15.11 -18.32 -21.78
C GLU A 108 14.77 -16.84 -21.55
N THR A 109 13.53 -16.58 -21.13
CA THR A 109 13.00 -15.21 -20.98
C THR A 109 13.19 -14.65 -19.57
N GLN A 110 13.46 -15.51 -18.57
CA GLN A 110 13.47 -15.16 -17.13
C GLN A 110 12.14 -14.58 -16.63
N GLU A 111 11.06 -14.78 -17.38
CA GLU A 111 9.71 -14.36 -16.99
C GLU A 111 8.98 -15.49 -16.26
N LEU A 112 7.99 -15.13 -15.47
CA LEU A 112 7.07 -16.09 -14.88
C LEU A 112 6.17 -16.72 -15.95
N LYS A 113 5.90 -18.01 -15.81
CA LYS A 113 5.02 -18.78 -16.69
C LYS A 113 4.16 -19.76 -15.89
N ILE A 114 2.86 -19.74 -16.16
CA ILE A 114 1.92 -20.68 -15.54
C ILE A 114 2.10 -22.05 -16.21
N GLU A 115 2.65 -23.01 -15.47
CA GLU A 115 2.87 -24.38 -15.95
C GLU A 115 1.58 -25.20 -15.82
N LYS A 116 0.88 -25.05 -14.69
CA LYS A 116 -0.34 -25.80 -14.40
C LYS A 116 -1.33 -24.98 -13.57
N HIS A 117 -2.60 -25.05 -13.94
CA HIS A 117 -3.71 -24.65 -13.09
C HIS A 117 -4.88 -25.60 -13.29
N SER A 118 -5.12 -26.49 -12.33
CA SER A 118 -6.25 -27.43 -12.33
C SER A 118 -7.21 -27.10 -11.20
N ILE A 119 -8.49 -26.98 -11.53
CA ILE A 119 -9.54 -26.54 -10.61
C ILE A 119 -10.21 -27.75 -9.97
N LYS A 120 -10.29 -27.78 -8.64
CA LYS A 120 -11.07 -28.78 -7.89
C LYS A 120 -12.36 -28.16 -7.36
N ILE A 121 -13.45 -28.91 -7.35
CA ILE A 121 -14.73 -28.44 -6.77
C ILE A 121 -15.06 -29.34 -5.57
N PRO A 122 -15.20 -28.79 -4.35
CA PRO A 122 -15.14 -27.36 -3.97
C PRO A 122 -13.72 -26.77 -3.94
N ARG A 123 -13.60 -25.48 -4.30
CA ARG A 123 -12.30 -24.79 -4.47
C ARG A 123 -11.63 -24.34 -3.17
N GLY A 124 -12.40 -24.14 -2.09
CA GLY A 124 -11.88 -23.52 -0.84
C GLY A 124 -11.89 -21.99 -0.91
N LYS A 125 -11.15 -21.32 -0.02
CA LYS A 125 -11.01 -19.85 -0.05
C LYS A 125 -10.06 -19.41 -1.15
N VAL A 126 -10.16 -18.15 -1.56
CA VAL A 126 -9.20 -17.55 -2.50
C VAL A 126 -7.86 -17.40 -1.80
N ALA A 127 -6.81 -17.98 -2.40
CA ALA A 127 -5.45 -17.93 -1.90
C ALA A 127 -4.60 -16.91 -2.67
N ALA A 128 -4.83 -16.77 -3.98
CA ALA A 128 -4.09 -15.84 -4.84
C ALA A 128 -4.87 -15.50 -6.11
N ALA A 129 -4.35 -14.58 -6.91
CA ALA A 129 -4.83 -14.28 -8.26
C ALA A 129 -3.63 -14.16 -9.21
N TYR A 130 -3.81 -14.60 -10.46
CA TYR A 130 -2.84 -14.34 -11.52
C TYR A 130 -3.49 -13.71 -12.74
N ALA A 131 -2.70 -12.91 -13.46
CA ALA A 131 -3.06 -12.37 -14.75
C ALA A 131 -1.91 -12.54 -15.75
N ILE A 132 -2.26 -12.88 -16.99
CA ILE A 132 -1.34 -13.05 -18.12
C ILE A 132 -1.75 -12.05 -19.19
N ALA A 133 -0.90 -11.07 -19.47
CA ALA A 133 -1.07 -10.16 -20.60
C ALA A 133 -0.15 -10.60 -21.74
N LYS A 134 -0.64 -10.49 -22.99
CA LYS A 134 0.08 -10.97 -24.17
C LYS A 134 0.21 -9.88 -25.22
N ARG A 135 1.38 -9.81 -25.86
CA ARG A 135 1.71 -8.84 -26.90
C ARG A 135 2.55 -9.47 -28.00
N GLU A 136 2.23 -9.17 -29.25
CA GLU A 136 2.98 -9.68 -30.40
C GLU A 136 4.47 -9.27 -30.31
N GLY A 137 5.37 -10.24 -30.48
CA GLY A 137 6.82 -10.01 -30.44
C GLY A 137 7.44 -9.77 -29.06
N TYR A 138 6.70 -9.99 -27.97
CA TYR A 138 7.20 -9.87 -26.60
C TYR A 138 6.89 -11.13 -25.79
N PRO A 139 7.73 -11.48 -24.79
CA PRO A 139 7.36 -12.48 -23.79
C PRO A 139 6.07 -12.09 -23.06
N ASP A 140 5.26 -13.09 -22.74
CA ASP A 140 4.06 -12.94 -21.93
C ASP A 140 4.43 -12.36 -20.55
N LYS A 141 3.71 -11.32 -20.11
CA LYS A 141 3.85 -10.81 -18.75
C LYS A 141 2.84 -11.47 -17.83
N VAL A 142 3.36 -12.22 -16.86
CA VAL A 142 2.57 -12.87 -15.81
C VAL A 142 2.75 -12.13 -14.49
N VAL A 143 1.63 -11.76 -13.89
CA VAL A 143 1.55 -11.21 -12.54
C VAL A 143 0.84 -12.22 -11.66
N VAL A 144 1.43 -12.54 -10.51
CA VAL A 144 0.79 -13.32 -9.44
C VAL A 144 0.77 -12.45 -8.19
N ILE A 145 -0.33 -12.49 -7.46
CA ILE A 145 -0.53 -11.74 -6.23
C ILE A 145 -1.19 -12.67 -5.23
N GLU A 146 -0.62 -12.77 -4.04
CA GLU A 146 -1.20 -13.53 -2.94
C GLU A 146 -2.33 -12.76 -2.27
N ALA A 147 -3.33 -13.46 -1.72
CA ALA A 147 -4.49 -12.83 -1.09
C ALA A 147 -4.08 -11.92 0.09
N GLU A 148 -3.02 -12.29 0.81
CA GLU A 148 -2.49 -11.51 1.93
C GLU A 148 -1.97 -10.12 1.49
N GLU A 149 -1.34 -10.02 0.30
CA GLU A 149 -0.82 -8.75 -0.22
C GLU A 149 -1.92 -7.70 -0.41
N VAL A 150 -3.15 -8.12 -0.68
CA VAL A 150 -4.30 -7.24 -0.96
C VAL A 150 -5.30 -7.18 0.20
N GLU A 151 -5.05 -7.88 1.31
CA GLU A 151 -5.99 -7.92 2.43
C GLU A 151 -6.17 -6.53 3.09
N HIS A 152 -5.12 -5.71 3.09
CA HIS A 152 -5.21 -4.32 3.55
C HIS A 152 -6.21 -3.48 2.73
N LEU A 153 -6.44 -3.80 1.45
CA LEU A 153 -7.42 -3.11 0.61
C LEU A 153 -8.84 -3.44 1.04
N ARG A 154 -9.09 -4.63 1.62
CA ARG A 154 -10.38 -5.00 2.21
C ARG A 154 -10.73 -4.13 3.41
N THR A 155 -9.74 -3.71 4.19
CA THR A 155 -9.97 -2.87 5.38
C THR A 155 -9.99 -1.38 5.05
N LYS A 156 -9.08 -0.92 4.17
CA LYS A 156 -8.85 0.50 3.88
C LYS A 156 -9.58 1.06 2.65
N SER A 157 -9.90 0.25 1.63
CA SER A 157 -10.28 0.75 0.30
C SER A 157 -11.79 0.73 0.00
N GLY A 158 -12.60 1.15 0.97
CA GLY A 158 -14.05 1.31 0.81
C GLY A 158 -14.86 0.00 0.81
N SER A 159 -16.17 0.10 0.60
CA SER A 159 -17.08 -1.07 0.67
C SER A 159 -16.88 -2.08 -0.46
N GLN A 160 -16.33 -1.67 -1.60
CA GLN A 160 -16.20 -2.51 -2.79
C GLN A 160 -15.28 -3.72 -2.56
N TRP A 161 -14.12 -3.51 -1.93
CA TRP A 161 -13.20 -4.59 -1.60
C TRP A 161 -13.75 -5.55 -0.53
N LYS A 162 -14.72 -5.10 0.29
CA LYS A 162 -15.41 -5.96 1.28
C LYS A 162 -16.50 -6.81 0.62
N THR A 163 -17.32 -6.21 -0.24
CA THR A 163 -18.50 -6.86 -0.84
C THR A 163 -18.15 -7.67 -2.08
N TYR A 164 -17.26 -7.17 -2.93
CA TYR A 164 -16.91 -7.74 -4.23
C TYR A 164 -15.43 -8.12 -4.30
N TYR A 165 -14.89 -8.66 -3.21
CA TYR A 165 -13.46 -8.96 -3.05
C TYR A 165 -12.88 -9.73 -4.25
N ASN A 166 -13.51 -10.83 -4.65
CA ASN A 166 -13.03 -11.67 -5.75
C ASN A 166 -12.92 -10.92 -7.09
N ASP A 167 -13.90 -10.06 -7.38
CA ASP A 167 -13.90 -9.27 -8.61
C ASP A 167 -12.88 -8.13 -8.55
N MET A 168 -12.76 -7.47 -7.39
CA MET A 168 -11.74 -6.44 -7.16
C MET A 168 -10.33 -7.03 -7.24
N PHE A 169 -10.12 -8.23 -6.71
CA PHE A 169 -8.82 -8.88 -6.76
C PHE A 169 -8.42 -9.24 -8.19
N LYS A 170 -9.36 -9.80 -8.98
CA LYS A 170 -9.15 -10.02 -10.42
C LYS A 170 -8.81 -8.71 -11.14
N LYS A 171 -9.59 -7.65 -10.89
CA LYS A 171 -9.35 -6.33 -11.47
C LYS A 171 -7.97 -5.78 -11.13
N HIS A 172 -7.52 -5.95 -9.90
CA HIS A 172 -6.20 -5.50 -9.44
C HIS A 172 -5.06 -6.25 -10.13
N ALA A 173 -5.13 -7.58 -10.21
CA ALA A 173 -4.16 -8.39 -10.95
C ALA A 173 -4.14 -8.03 -12.45
N LEU A 174 -5.33 -7.85 -13.04
CA LEU A 174 -5.50 -7.48 -14.44
C LEU A 174 -4.88 -6.11 -14.75
N LYS A 175 -5.14 -5.08 -13.92
CA LYS A 175 -4.56 -3.74 -14.06
C LYS A 175 -3.04 -3.80 -14.06
N ARG A 176 -2.44 -4.53 -13.11
CA ARG A 176 -0.97 -4.68 -13.01
C ARG A 176 -0.36 -5.36 -14.23
N ALA A 177 -0.94 -6.47 -14.70
CA ALA A 177 -0.42 -7.19 -15.87
C ALA A 177 -0.47 -6.35 -17.15
N LEU A 178 -1.58 -5.63 -17.37
CA LEU A 178 -1.72 -4.74 -18.54
C LEU A 178 -0.74 -3.57 -18.50
N LYS A 179 -0.57 -2.92 -17.34
CA LYS A 179 0.43 -1.86 -17.17
C LYS A 179 1.83 -2.37 -17.49
N LEU A 180 2.20 -3.53 -16.96
CA LEU A 180 3.53 -4.13 -17.18
C LEU A 180 3.77 -4.52 -18.65
N GLN A 181 2.79 -5.11 -19.33
CA GLN A 181 2.94 -5.58 -20.71
C GLN A 181 3.03 -4.46 -21.75
N PHE A 182 2.25 -3.38 -21.53
CA PHE A 182 2.05 -2.34 -22.52
C PHE A 182 2.69 -0.99 -22.15
N GLY A 183 3.31 -0.89 -20.97
CA GLY A 183 3.94 0.34 -20.49
C GLY A 183 2.95 1.47 -20.27
N ILE A 184 1.77 1.16 -19.72
CA ILE A 184 0.69 2.13 -19.53
C ILE A 184 0.93 2.88 -18.21
N ASP A 185 1.72 3.95 -18.28
CA ASP A 185 2.06 4.83 -17.16
C ASP A 185 1.05 5.97 -17.00
N VAL A 186 -0.23 5.60 -16.89
CA VAL A 186 -1.25 6.53 -16.41
C VAL A 186 -1.39 6.31 -14.91
N ASP A 187 -0.71 7.15 -14.15
CA ASP A 187 -0.76 7.10 -12.70
C ASP A 187 -2.06 7.68 -12.17
N ASP A 188 -2.56 7.05 -11.11
CA ASP A 188 -3.71 7.56 -10.39
C ASP A 188 -3.23 8.84 -9.68
N ALA A 189 -3.60 10.01 -10.19
CA ALA A 189 -3.21 11.29 -9.61
C ALA A 189 -4.01 11.50 -8.31
N THR A 190 -3.44 11.06 -7.19
CA THR A 190 -3.92 11.41 -5.86
C THR A 190 -3.42 12.82 -5.55
N GLY A 191 -4.35 13.78 -5.44
CA GLY A 191 -4.02 15.12 -4.99
C GLY A 191 -3.49 15.02 -3.57
N ALA A 192 -2.18 15.19 -3.41
CA ALA A 192 -1.43 15.08 -2.15
C ALA A 192 -2.17 14.17 -1.15
N GLN A 193 -2.18 12.87 -1.42
CA GLN A 193 -2.19 11.97 -0.29
C GLN A 193 -0.93 12.34 0.47
N GLU A 194 -1.10 12.88 1.68
CA GLU A 194 -0.18 12.56 2.75
C GLU A 194 -0.18 11.03 2.88
N ASP A 195 0.51 10.34 1.96
CA ASP A 195 1.42 9.34 2.45
C ASP A 195 2.19 10.07 3.55
N ASN A 196 2.16 9.54 4.77
CA ASN A 196 3.05 9.99 5.83
C ASN A 196 4.50 9.69 5.38
N VAL A 197 4.96 10.41 4.36
CA VAL A 197 6.35 10.61 4.06
C VAL A 197 6.70 11.78 4.96
N ASP A 198 7.44 11.49 6.03
CA ASP A 198 8.00 12.53 6.89
C ASP A 198 8.52 13.67 6.01
N PRO A 199 8.15 14.93 6.29
CA PRO A 199 8.55 16.05 5.46
C PRO A 199 10.06 16.01 5.27
N TYR A 200 10.50 16.10 4.00
CA TYR A 200 11.92 16.12 3.66
C TYR A 200 12.60 17.26 4.45
N THR A 201 13.33 16.88 5.48
CA THR A 201 14.24 17.79 6.18
C THR A 201 15.50 17.87 5.32
N PRO A 202 15.86 19.06 4.80
CA PRO A 202 17.13 19.23 4.11
C PRO A 202 18.24 18.78 5.05
N ARG A 203 18.92 17.69 4.72
CA ARG A 203 20.09 17.27 5.50
C ARG A 203 21.16 18.32 5.28
N GLU A 204 21.49 19.07 6.34
CA GLU A 204 22.66 19.93 6.32
C GLU A 204 23.87 19.09 5.89
N ARG A 205 24.54 19.52 4.82
CA ARG A 205 25.82 18.94 4.42
C ARG A 205 26.79 19.20 5.57
N LYS A 206 27.11 18.15 6.33
CA LYS A 206 28.28 18.18 7.23
C LYS A 206 29.53 18.14 6.37
N ASP A 207 30.27 19.23 6.42
CA ASP A 207 31.60 19.30 5.84
C ASP A 207 32.52 18.38 6.66
N ILE A 208 33.18 17.43 5.99
CA ILE A 208 34.06 16.45 6.64
C ILE A 208 35.50 16.92 6.53
N THR A 209 35.82 18.02 7.19
CA THR A 209 37.21 18.42 7.42
C THR A 209 37.52 18.13 8.89
N PRO A 210 38.47 17.25 9.21
CA PRO A 210 38.78 16.91 10.58
C PRO A 210 39.67 18.01 11.17
N GLU A 211 39.08 18.94 11.92
CA GLU A 211 39.82 19.86 12.78
C GLU A 211 39.21 19.86 14.19
N ASP A 212 40.06 19.34 15.08
CA ASP A 212 40.20 19.48 16.52
C ASP A 212 38.98 19.84 17.39
N LEU A 213 38.77 18.92 18.34
CA LEU A 213 37.82 18.97 19.44
C LEU A 213 38.14 20.13 20.40
N ASP A 214 37.28 21.12 20.46
CA ASP A 214 37.10 21.95 21.64
C ASP A 214 35.65 21.87 22.12
N HIS A 215 35.49 21.37 23.35
CA HIS A 215 34.22 21.23 24.07
C HIS A 215 33.89 22.50 24.86
N GLU A 216 32.76 23.12 24.56
CA GLU A 216 31.93 23.91 25.48
C GLU A 216 30.47 23.76 24.98
N GLY A 217 29.41 23.44 25.74
CA GLY A 217 29.18 23.20 27.15
C GLY A 217 27.65 23.24 27.34
N GLY A 218 27.05 22.19 27.90
CA GLY A 218 25.61 22.10 28.15
C GLY A 218 25.26 20.84 28.95
N GLN A 219 25.40 20.93 30.28
CA GLN A 219 25.07 19.89 31.26
C GLN A 219 23.56 19.60 31.29
N GLY A 220 23.17 18.42 30.79
CA GLY A 220 22.06 17.63 31.31
C GLY A 220 22.65 16.34 31.88
N ASP A 221 22.25 15.92 33.07
CA ASP A 221 22.82 14.78 33.77
C ASP A 221 22.42 13.46 33.08
N GLU A 222 23.20 13.05 32.07
CA GLU A 222 23.00 11.78 31.32
C GLU A 222 22.85 10.57 32.25
N SER A 223 23.38 10.64 33.48
CA SER A 223 23.28 9.55 34.45
C SER A 223 21.88 9.41 35.07
N GLU A 224 21.12 10.49 35.22
CA GLU A 224 19.74 10.45 35.72
C GLU A 224 18.77 9.96 34.64
N ASP A 225 18.98 10.37 33.40
CA ASP A 225 18.11 9.98 32.29
C ASP A 225 18.31 8.51 31.91
N ILE A 226 19.53 7.97 32.03
CA ILE A 226 19.80 6.54 31.86
C ILE A 226 19.09 5.72 32.96
N LYS A 227 19.09 6.18 34.21
CA LYS A 227 18.38 5.50 35.31
C LYS A 227 16.88 5.45 35.07
N LYS A 228 16.26 6.57 34.71
CA LYS A 228 14.83 6.63 34.37
C LYS A 228 14.48 5.66 33.23
N ALA A 229 15.31 5.61 32.19
CA ALA A 229 15.08 4.71 31.06
C ALA A 229 15.18 3.23 31.47
N TRP A 230 16.06 2.88 32.42
CA TRP A 230 16.12 1.52 32.98
C TRP A 230 14.94 1.20 33.91
N ASP A 231 14.47 2.17 34.71
CA ASP A 231 13.30 2.00 35.57
C ASP A 231 12.04 1.75 34.74
N GLU A 232 11.85 2.47 33.63
CA GLU A 232 10.75 2.24 32.68
C GLU A 232 10.78 0.83 32.07
N ILE A 233 11.98 0.31 31.76
CA ILE A 233 12.12 -1.07 31.26
C ILE A 233 11.77 -2.08 32.35
N ASP A 234 12.20 -1.87 33.60
CA ASP A 234 11.90 -2.78 34.71
C ASP A 234 10.39 -2.81 35.01
N ASP A 235 9.70 -1.67 34.92
CA ASP A 235 8.24 -1.59 35.10
C ASP A 235 7.49 -2.30 33.97
N LYS A 236 7.92 -2.15 32.71
CA LYS A 236 7.36 -2.87 31.57
C LYS A 236 7.52 -4.38 31.69
N VAL A 237 8.69 -4.82 32.15
CA VAL A 237 9.00 -6.23 32.33
C VAL A 237 8.15 -6.82 33.45
N LYS A 238 8.02 -6.12 34.60
CA LYS A 238 7.12 -6.54 35.71
C LYS A 238 5.65 -6.62 35.31
N ALA A 239 5.20 -5.74 34.42
CA ALA A 239 3.83 -5.73 33.90
C ALA A 239 3.58 -6.78 32.79
N SER A 240 4.58 -7.62 32.48
CA SER A 240 4.54 -8.62 31.42
C SER A 240 4.95 -10.01 31.92
N SER A 241 4.85 -11.02 31.04
CA SER A 241 5.33 -12.39 31.31
C SER A 241 6.83 -12.57 31.10
N LEU A 242 7.58 -11.51 30.76
CA LEU A 242 9.02 -11.57 30.52
C LEU A 242 9.83 -11.60 31.82
N SER A 243 10.98 -12.28 31.78
CA SER A 243 11.92 -12.36 32.89
C SER A 243 13.13 -11.43 32.69
N LYS A 244 13.87 -11.16 33.77
CA LYS A 244 15.14 -10.41 33.71
C LYS A 244 16.20 -11.08 32.81
N LYS A 245 16.07 -12.38 32.56
CA LYS A 245 16.95 -13.12 31.66
C LYS A 245 16.69 -12.74 30.20
N ASP A 246 15.44 -12.52 29.81
CA ASP A 246 15.05 -12.16 28.44
C ASP A 246 15.59 -10.78 28.05
N VAL A 247 15.56 -9.81 28.98
CA VAL A 247 16.17 -8.49 28.78
C VAL A 247 17.68 -8.61 28.62
N THR A 248 18.32 -9.46 29.41
CA THR A 248 19.78 -9.69 29.33
C THR A 248 20.17 -10.33 27.99
N ASP A 249 19.35 -11.25 27.47
CA ASP A 249 19.58 -11.90 26.20
C ASP A 249 19.35 -10.94 25.02
N LEU A 250 18.35 -10.04 25.11
CA LEU A 250 18.15 -8.95 24.14
C LEU A 250 19.32 -7.97 24.11
N VAL A 251 19.90 -7.65 25.26
CA VAL A 251 21.08 -6.77 25.32
C VAL A 251 22.28 -7.42 24.62
N LYS A 252 22.51 -8.72 24.88
CA LYS A 252 23.63 -9.45 24.25
C LYS A 252 23.46 -9.62 22.76
N SER A 253 22.25 -9.96 22.28
CA SER A 253 22.02 -10.25 20.86
C SER A 253 22.04 -8.99 19.99
N ASN A 254 21.57 -7.84 20.50
CA ASN A 254 21.43 -6.63 19.70
C ASN A 254 22.58 -5.63 19.88
N PHE A 255 23.22 -5.60 21.04
CA PHE A 255 24.24 -4.60 21.36
C PHE A 255 25.61 -5.21 21.68
N ASN A 256 25.69 -6.54 21.92
CA ASN A 256 26.92 -7.26 22.25
C ASN A 256 27.74 -6.61 23.40
N GLN A 257 27.04 -6.01 24.37
CA GLN A 257 27.60 -5.28 25.51
C GLN A 257 26.95 -5.76 26.82
N LYS A 258 27.50 -5.34 27.98
CA LYS A 258 26.85 -5.59 29.28
C LYS A 258 25.81 -4.50 29.55
N PRO A 259 24.71 -4.79 30.27
CA PRO A 259 23.67 -3.80 30.58
C PRO A 259 24.17 -2.50 31.21
N ALA A 260 25.23 -2.58 32.03
CA ALA A 260 25.84 -1.42 32.70
C ALA A 260 26.64 -0.50 31.76
N ASP A 261 27.00 -0.97 30.56
CA ASP A 261 27.84 -0.25 29.61
C ASP A 261 27.02 0.44 28.49
N LEU A 262 25.68 0.36 28.54
CA LEU A 262 24.80 0.96 27.53
C LEU A 262 24.64 2.47 27.76
N ASN A 263 24.70 3.24 26.68
CA ASN A 263 24.37 4.67 26.69
C ASN A 263 22.85 4.89 26.57
N LEU A 264 22.40 6.13 26.82
CA LEU A 264 20.97 6.51 26.83
C LEU A 264 20.24 6.12 25.53
N SER A 265 20.87 6.30 24.37
CA SER A 265 20.28 5.94 23.08
C SER A 265 20.10 4.42 22.93
N GLN A 266 21.02 3.63 23.45
CA GLN A 266 20.93 2.17 23.44
C GLN A 266 19.86 1.66 24.42
N VAL A 267 19.75 2.25 25.61
CA VAL A 267 18.72 1.88 26.61
C VAL A 267 17.32 2.22 26.09
N THR A 268 17.14 3.39 25.49
CA THR A 268 15.86 3.76 24.86
C THR A 268 15.51 2.86 23.68
N GLY A 269 16.50 2.44 22.89
CA GLY A 269 16.33 1.40 21.85
C GLY A 269 15.91 0.04 22.42
N LEU A 270 16.51 -0.38 23.53
CA LEU A 270 16.17 -1.61 24.23
C LEU A 270 14.72 -1.62 24.73
N SER A 271 14.22 -0.49 25.25
CA SER A 271 12.82 -0.36 25.70
C SER A 271 11.80 -0.69 24.61
N ARG A 272 12.08 -0.27 23.36
CA ARG A 272 11.21 -0.60 22.21
C ARG A 272 11.28 -2.07 21.82
N LEU A 273 12.46 -2.69 21.93
CA LEU A 273 12.62 -4.13 21.67
C LEU A 273 11.87 -4.97 22.71
N VAL A 274 11.86 -4.53 23.97
CA VAL A 274 11.06 -5.15 25.03
C VAL A 274 9.56 -5.04 24.72
N ASP A 275 9.06 -3.88 24.29
CA ASP A 275 7.65 -3.72 23.89
C ASP A 275 7.24 -4.69 22.78
N LEU A 276 8.11 -4.88 21.78
CA LEU A 276 7.88 -5.79 20.66
C LEU A 276 7.79 -7.24 21.14
N LYS A 277 8.71 -7.66 22.02
CA LYS A 277 8.70 -8.99 22.65
C LYS A 277 7.45 -9.25 23.50
N ILE A 278 6.97 -8.23 24.23
CA ILE A 278 5.71 -8.33 25.00
C ILE A 278 4.51 -8.54 24.07
N GLN A 279 4.48 -7.83 22.93
CA GLN A 279 3.41 -7.99 21.95
C GLN A 279 3.40 -9.37 21.30
N GLU A 280 4.59 -9.92 20.98
CA GLU A 280 4.73 -11.27 20.46
C GLU A 280 4.24 -12.33 21.46
N ALA A 281 4.61 -12.20 22.74
CA ALA A 281 4.16 -13.10 23.79
C ALA A 281 2.63 -13.06 23.97
N LYS A 282 2.02 -11.85 23.97
CA LYS A 282 0.56 -11.71 24.06
C LYS A 282 -0.19 -12.30 22.87
N LYS A 283 0.40 -12.23 21.67
CA LYS A 283 -0.17 -12.88 20.48
C LYS A 283 -0.09 -14.40 20.60
N ALA A 284 1.02 -14.94 21.08
CA ALA A 284 1.17 -16.38 21.30
C ALA A 284 0.17 -16.92 22.35
N ASP A 285 0.03 -16.23 23.48
CA ASP A 285 -0.92 -16.61 24.55
C ASP A 285 -2.39 -16.52 24.08
N ALA A 286 -2.73 -15.52 23.26
CA ALA A 286 -4.08 -15.39 22.68
C ALA A 286 -4.39 -16.52 21.69
N ILE A 287 -3.39 -16.98 20.93
CA ILE A 287 -3.52 -18.12 20.03
C ILE A 287 -3.70 -19.42 20.83
N GLU A 288 -2.96 -19.64 21.92
CA GLU A 288 -3.15 -20.83 22.76
C GLU A 288 -4.54 -20.87 23.45
N MET A 289 -5.10 -19.72 23.84
CA MET A 289 -6.46 -19.66 24.40
C MET A 289 -7.56 -19.93 23.37
N GLU A 290 -7.36 -19.60 22.08
CA GLU A 290 -8.32 -19.92 21.02
C GLU A 290 -8.36 -21.42 20.68
N PHE A 291 -7.31 -22.19 21.03
CA PHE A 291 -7.21 -23.62 20.74
C PHE A 291 -7.71 -24.56 21.85
N ASN A 292 -8.07 -24.04 23.04
CA ASN A 292 -8.67 -24.83 24.12
C ASN A 292 -10.19 -25.00 23.88
N PHE A 293 -10.57 -25.91 22.98
CA PHE A 293 -11.94 -26.43 22.90
C PHE A 293 -12.10 -27.56 23.91
N ASP A 294 -13.11 -27.45 24.80
CA ASP A 294 -13.49 -28.48 25.76
C ASP A 294 -13.78 -29.82 25.06
N GLU A 295 -12.91 -30.83 25.23
CA GLU A 295 -13.11 -32.20 24.73
C GLU A 295 -14.23 -32.97 25.49
N ASP A 296 -14.86 -32.38 26.50
CA ASP A 296 -15.85 -33.06 27.38
C ASP A 296 -17.33 -32.70 27.10
N GLN A 297 -17.68 -32.12 25.93
CA GLN A 297 -19.10 -31.83 25.57
C GLN A 297 -19.63 -32.58 24.34
N LEU A 298 -19.14 -33.80 24.09
CA LEU A 298 -19.80 -34.73 23.17
C LEU A 298 -20.13 -36.04 23.88
N ASP A 299 -21.24 -36.02 24.63
CA ASP A 299 -22.09 -37.18 24.93
C ASP A 299 -23.57 -36.75 24.84
#